data_AF-A0A1G7U5F3-F1
#
_entry.id   AF-A0A1G7U5F3-F1
#
_cell.length_a   1.000
_cell.length_b   1.000
_cell.length_c   1.000
_cell.angle_alpha   90.00
_cell.angle_beta   90.00
_cell.angle_gamma   90.00
#
_symmetry.space_group_name_H-M   'P 1'
#
loop_
_entity.id
_entity.type
_entity.pdbx_description
1 polymer ?
#
loop_
_entity_poly.entity_id
_entity_poly.type
_entity_poly.pdbx_seq_one_letter_code
_entity_poly.pdbx_strand_id
1 'polypeptide(L)'
;MSTPDTQLLAFYRGEGSDHQGRRIHDIWELSPFWLEHTHDYIQWLFPIPEAGRFNSFAPLLGEGARAAFAEDEVLRANQRRSLDTMLAFFGLTRRELVIEALPELNMREHIWLKRGGHNHLRISRIIRSLHLCHQPELAAAFQQAVIEIGTTQGIVSEQSLAYWQAATNT
;
A
#
# COMPACT_ATOMS: atom_id res chain seq x y z
N MET A 1 5.98 -7.53 -27.12
CA MET A 1 5.12 -7.66 -25.92
C MET A 1 5.79 -6.87 -24.81
N SER A 2 5.07 -5.96 -24.13
CA SER A 2 5.59 -5.22 -22.98
C SER A 2 5.82 -6.18 -21.80
N THR A 3 6.98 -6.08 -21.14
CA THR A 3 7.27 -6.90 -19.96
C THR A 3 6.43 -6.45 -18.76
N PRO A 4 6.23 -7.31 -17.74
CA PRO A 4 5.53 -6.94 -16.51
C PRO A 4 6.10 -5.65 -15.87
N ASP A 5 7.43 -5.52 -15.85
CA ASP A 5 8.11 -4.32 -15.35
C ASP A 5 7.72 -3.08 -16.16
N THR A 6 7.74 -3.15 -17.50
CA THR A 6 7.35 -2.00 -18.34
C THR A 6 5.90 -1.58 -18.09
N GLN A 7 4.98 -2.53 -17.90
CA GLN A 7 3.57 -2.22 -17.63
C GLN A 7 3.40 -1.53 -16.28
N LEU A 8 4.08 -2.04 -15.24
CA LEU A 8 4.06 -1.46 -13.91
C LEU A 8 4.60 -0.02 -13.93
N LEU A 9 5.75 0.20 -14.58
CA LEU A 9 6.38 1.51 -14.66
C LEU A 9 5.51 2.52 -15.44
N ALA A 10 4.88 2.09 -16.54
CA ALA A 10 3.94 2.93 -17.28
C ALA A 10 2.71 3.31 -16.43
N PHE A 11 2.16 2.37 -15.66
CA PHE A 11 1.08 2.65 -14.71
C PHE A 11 1.49 3.68 -13.66
N TYR A 12 2.67 3.53 -13.04
CA TYR A 12 3.19 4.49 -12.06
C TYR A 12 3.47 5.87 -12.64
N ARG A 13 3.82 5.97 -13.93
CA ARG A 13 3.96 7.27 -14.62
C ARG A 13 2.63 7.89 -15.03
N GLY A 14 1.51 7.18 -14.86
CA GLY A 14 0.19 7.61 -15.31
C GLY A 14 -0.02 7.51 -16.83
N GLU A 15 0.91 6.85 -17.53
CA GLU A 15 0.92 6.64 -18.98
C GLU A 15 0.20 5.33 -19.36
N GLY A 16 0.18 4.37 -18.44
CA GLY A 16 -0.52 3.09 -18.56
C GLY A 16 -1.70 2.96 -17.60
N SER A 17 -2.45 1.89 -17.79
CA SER A 17 -3.57 1.48 -16.93
C SER A 17 -3.29 0.12 -16.30
N ASP A 18 -4.00 -0.17 -15.22
CA ASP A 18 -4.08 -1.53 -14.70
C ASP A 18 -4.91 -2.44 -15.61
N HIS A 19 -4.99 -3.72 -15.25
CA HIS A 19 -5.76 -4.74 -15.97
C HIS A 19 -7.26 -4.46 -16.14
N GLN A 20 -7.84 -3.50 -15.40
CA GLN A 20 -9.24 -3.08 -15.54
C GLN A 20 -9.37 -1.75 -16.31
N GLY A 21 -8.28 -1.24 -16.87
CA GLY A 21 -8.26 0.02 -17.62
C GLY A 21 -8.13 1.27 -16.77
N ARG A 22 -7.96 1.15 -15.45
CA ARG A 22 -7.85 2.30 -14.53
C ARG A 22 -6.42 2.84 -14.52
N ARG A 23 -6.24 4.15 -14.63
CA ARG A 23 -4.94 4.80 -14.40
C ARG A 23 -4.73 5.05 -12.91
N ILE A 24 -3.48 5.31 -12.53
CA ILE A 24 -3.13 5.56 -11.12
C ILE A 24 -3.88 6.77 -10.54
N HIS A 25 -4.10 7.82 -11.33
CA HIS A 25 -4.87 8.99 -10.90
C HIS A 25 -6.35 8.70 -10.70
N ASP A 26 -6.96 7.84 -11.52
CA ASP A 26 -8.35 7.43 -11.35
C ASP A 26 -8.53 6.77 -9.98
N ILE A 27 -7.57 5.93 -9.58
CA ILE A 27 -7.62 5.19 -8.31
C ILE A 27 -7.50 6.13 -7.11
N TRP A 28 -6.71 7.20 -7.20
CA TRP A 28 -6.58 8.18 -6.13
C TRP A 28 -7.86 8.94 -5.81
N GLU A 29 -8.80 9.00 -6.75
CA GLU A 29 -10.09 9.68 -6.62
C GLU A 29 -11.23 8.74 -6.18
N LEU A 30 -10.96 7.43 -6.02
CA LEU A 30 -11.98 6.46 -5.64
C LEU A 30 -12.41 6.62 -4.18
N SER A 31 -13.72 6.51 -3.96
CA SER A 31 -14.30 6.64 -2.61
C SER A 31 -13.83 5.53 -1.66
N PRO A 32 -13.79 5.79 -0.33
CA PRO A 32 -13.53 4.77 0.68
C PRO A 32 -14.41 3.52 0.53
N PHE A 33 -15.68 3.71 0.19
CA PHE A 33 -16.61 2.59 -0.06
C PHE A 33 -16.10 1.68 -1.19
N TRP A 34 -15.61 2.27 -2.29
CA TRP A 34 -15.09 1.50 -3.41
C TRP A 34 -13.78 0.79 -3.06
N LEU A 35 -12.87 1.48 -2.35
CA LEU A 35 -11.59 0.92 -1.90
C LEU A 35 -11.77 -0.25 -0.93
N GLU A 36 -12.79 -0.22 -0.09
CA GLU A 36 -13.14 -1.34 0.80
C GLU A 36 -13.62 -2.57 0.00
N HIS A 37 -14.48 -2.37 -1.02
CA HIS A 37 -15.15 -3.49 -1.70
C HIS A 37 -14.38 -4.03 -2.92
N THR A 38 -13.45 -3.27 -3.47
CA THR A 38 -12.61 -3.69 -4.59
C THR A 38 -11.20 -4.00 -4.10
N HIS A 39 -10.54 -5.04 -4.62
CA HIS A 39 -9.30 -5.56 -4.03
C HIS A 39 -8.12 -5.65 -5.00
N ASP A 40 -8.38 -5.52 -6.29
CA ASP A 40 -7.43 -5.79 -7.35
C ASP A 40 -6.44 -4.63 -7.59
N TYR A 41 -6.85 -3.41 -7.27
CA TYR A 41 -6.04 -2.19 -7.38
C TYR A 41 -4.84 -2.18 -6.44
N ILE A 42 -4.95 -2.79 -5.25
CA ILE A 42 -3.93 -2.68 -4.20
C ILE A 42 -2.59 -3.28 -4.65
N GLN A 43 -2.64 -4.26 -5.55
CA GLN A 43 -1.45 -4.90 -6.06
C GLN A 43 -0.70 -4.04 -7.08
N TRP A 44 -1.41 -3.17 -7.79
CA TRP A 44 -0.84 -2.19 -8.70
C TRP A 44 -0.26 -0.99 -7.94
N LEU A 45 -0.95 -0.51 -6.89
CA LEU A 45 -0.45 0.59 -6.05
C LEU A 45 0.71 0.18 -5.14
N PHE A 46 0.80 -1.09 -4.77
CA PHE A 46 1.81 -1.63 -3.86
C PHE A 46 2.27 -3.02 -4.35
N PRO A 47 3.08 -3.07 -5.42
CA PRO A 47 3.61 -4.30 -5.98
C PRO A 47 4.66 -4.90 -5.03
N ILE A 48 4.72 -6.23 -4.99
CA ILE A 48 5.70 -7.03 -4.24
C ILE A 48 6.14 -8.21 -5.13
N PRO A 49 7.32 -8.82 -4.90
CA PRO A 49 7.80 -9.93 -5.72
C PRO A 49 7.00 -11.22 -5.50
N GLU A 50 6.33 -11.36 -4.36
CA GLU A 50 5.51 -12.53 -4.06
C GLU A 50 4.20 -12.52 -4.84
N ALA A 51 3.95 -13.60 -5.58
CA ALA A 51 2.67 -13.81 -6.24
C ALA A 51 1.54 -13.88 -5.21
N GLY A 52 0.57 -12.96 -5.32
CA GLY A 52 -0.65 -13.02 -4.52
C GLY A 52 -1.52 -14.19 -4.97
N ARG A 53 -2.16 -14.89 -4.04
CA ARG A 53 -3.07 -16.02 -4.34
C ARG A 53 -4.34 -15.62 -5.12
N PHE A 54 -4.65 -14.32 -5.20
CA PHE A 54 -5.99 -13.84 -5.56
C PHE A 54 -6.07 -12.98 -6.83
N ASN A 55 -4.94 -12.54 -7.41
CA ASN A 55 -4.96 -11.82 -8.69
C ASN A 55 -3.63 -12.02 -9.42
N SER A 56 -3.69 -12.79 -10.51
CA SER A 56 -2.58 -13.14 -11.39
C SER A 56 -2.32 -12.11 -12.49
N PHE A 57 -3.15 -11.07 -12.60
CA PHE A 57 -3.06 -10.05 -13.65
C PHE A 57 -2.23 -8.82 -13.24
N ALA A 58 -2.01 -8.62 -11.94
CA ALA A 58 -1.10 -7.56 -11.49
C ALA A 58 0.36 -7.98 -11.70
N PRO A 59 1.21 -7.10 -12.28
CA PRO A 59 2.63 -7.39 -12.44
C PRO A 59 3.30 -7.52 -11.07
N LEU A 60 4.20 -8.49 -10.94
CA LEU A 60 5.06 -8.63 -9.75
C LEU A 60 6.14 -7.55 -9.77
N LEU A 61 6.62 -7.18 -8.58
CA LEU A 61 7.77 -6.28 -8.47
C LEU A 61 9.06 -7.03 -8.84
N GLY A 62 9.47 -6.94 -10.10
CA GLY A 62 10.73 -7.50 -10.60
C GLY A 62 11.94 -6.62 -10.29
N GLU A 63 13.14 -7.17 -10.45
CA GLU A 63 14.40 -6.45 -10.21
C GLU A 63 14.57 -5.21 -11.12
N GLY A 64 14.08 -5.26 -12.36
CA GLY A 64 14.11 -4.11 -13.26
C GLY A 64 13.21 -2.97 -12.79
N ALA A 65 12.01 -3.29 -12.31
CA ALA A 65 11.13 -2.32 -11.69
C ALA A 65 11.74 -1.74 -10.39
N ARG A 66 12.34 -2.57 -9.53
CA ARG A 66 13.03 -2.10 -8.30
C ARG A 66 14.15 -1.12 -8.62
N ALA A 67 15.01 -1.46 -9.59
CA ALA A 67 16.07 -0.56 -10.05
C ALA A 67 15.51 0.76 -10.57
N ALA A 68 14.39 0.75 -11.31
CA ALA A 68 13.74 1.99 -11.74
C ALA A 68 13.22 2.81 -10.56
N PHE A 69 12.62 2.18 -9.55
CA PHE A 69 12.22 2.86 -8.29
C PHE A 69 13.39 3.41 -7.50
N ALA A 70 14.63 2.93 -7.68
CA ALA A 70 15.82 3.49 -7.05
C ALA A 70 16.26 4.81 -7.70
N GLU A 71 16.10 4.93 -9.02
CA GLU A 71 16.63 6.05 -9.82
C GLU A 71 15.57 7.12 -10.16
N ASP A 72 14.28 6.78 -10.13
CA ASP A 72 13.20 7.65 -10.60
C ASP A 72 12.31 8.15 -9.44
N GLU A 73 12.50 9.43 -9.09
CA GLU A 73 11.74 10.09 -8.03
C GLU A 73 10.24 10.22 -8.35
N VAL A 74 9.86 10.25 -9.63
CA VAL A 74 8.43 10.35 -10.00
C VAL A 74 7.69 9.08 -9.58
N LEU A 75 8.31 7.90 -9.75
CA LEU A 75 7.72 6.63 -9.32
C LEU A 75 7.51 6.60 -7.81
N ARG A 76 8.54 7.01 -7.04
CA ARG A 76 8.46 7.08 -5.58
C ARG A 76 7.43 8.11 -5.11
N ALA A 77 7.38 9.28 -5.73
CA ALA A 77 6.40 10.32 -5.45
C ALA A 77 4.95 9.83 -5.68
N ASN A 78 4.70 9.13 -6.78
CA ASN A 78 3.37 8.58 -7.07
C ASN A 78 3.02 7.41 -6.13
N GLN A 79 4.00 6.62 -5.68
CA GLN A 79 3.77 5.64 -4.61
C GLN A 79 3.42 6.32 -3.27
N ARG A 80 4.06 7.44 -2.93
CA ARG A 80 3.70 8.23 -1.73
C ARG A 80 2.30 8.82 -1.84
N ARG A 81 1.91 9.30 -3.01
CA ARG A 81 0.52 9.75 -3.24
C ARG A 81 -0.48 8.60 -3.07
N SER A 82 -0.13 7.41 -3.54
CA SER A 82 -0.94 6.20 -3.34
C SER A 82 -1.03 5.81 -1.86
N LEU A 83 0.06 5.99 -1.09
CA LEU A 83 0.04 5.85 0.37
C LEU A 83 -0.91 6.87 1.00
N ASP A 84 -0.89 8.13 0.57
CA ASP A 84 -1.79 9.17 1.10
C ASP A 84 -3.27 8.80 0.90
N THR A 85 -3.63 8.25 -0.27
CA THR A 85 -4.98 7.72 -0.53
C THR A 85 -5.34 6.61 0.46
N MET A 86 -4.42 5.67 0.70
CA MET A 86 -4.66 4.56 1.64
C MET A 86 -4.68 5.02 3.10
N LEU A 87 -3.86 6.00 3.49
CA LEU A 87 -3.89 6.58 4.82
C LEU A 87 -5.23 7.26 5.08
N ALA A 88 -5.72 8.08 4.15
CA ALA A 88 -7.03 8.70 4.28
C ALA A 88 -8.15 7.65 4.42
N PHE A 89 -8.09 6.58 3.63
CA PHE A 89 -9.00 5.43 3.76
C PHE A 89 -8.91 4.72 5.12
N PHE A 90 -7.72 4.67 5.72
CA PHE A 90 -7.51 4.13 7.06
C PHE A 90 -7.82 5.12 8.20
N GLY A 91 -8.25 6.34 7.91
CA GLY A 91 -8.47 7.37 8.92
C GLY A 91 -7.17 7.93 9.50
N LEU A 92 -6.12 7.93 8.69
CA LEU A 92 -4.77 8.38 9.02
C LEU A 92 -4.34 9.51 8.10
N THR A 93 -3.33 10.27 8.50
CA THR A 93 -2.67 11.28 7.67
C THR A 93 -1.17 11.25 7.89
N ARG A 94 -0.41 11.91 6.99
CA ARG A 94 1.03 12.05 7.17
C ARG A 94 1.56 13.45 6.86
N ARG A 95 2.64 13.82 7.55
CA ARG A 95 3.55 14.91 7.20
C ARG A 95 4.95 14.32 7.08
N GLU A 96 5.44 14.16 5.85
CA GLU A 96 6.67 13.41 5.57
C GLU A 96 6.64 11.98 6.15
N LEU A 97 7.43 11.72 7.19
CA LEU A 97 7.57 10.45 7.91
C LEU A 97 6.72 10.39 9.19
N VAL A 98 6.02 11.46 9.55
CA VAL A 98 5.13 11.48 10.72
C VAL A 98 3.74 11.05 10.26
N ILE A 99 3.23 9.94 10.79
CA ILE A 99 1.90 9.39 10.47
C ILE A 99 1.05 9.38 11.74
N GLU A 100 -0.13 9.99 11.66
CA GLU A 100 -1.00 10.25 12.81
C GLU A 100 -2.44 9.82 12.50
N ALA A 101 -3.18 9.45 13.55
CA ALA A 101 -4.62 9.22 13.46
C ALA A 101 -5.37 10.54 13.24
N LEU A 102 -6.38 10.51 12.36
CA LEU A 102 -7.33 11.60 12.25
C LEU A 102 -8.31 11.59 13.43
N PRO A 103 -8.87 12.75 13.84
CA PRO A 103 -9.80 12.83 14.98
C PRO A 103 -11.03 11.91 14.88
N GLU A 104 -11.49 11.64 13.67
CA GLU A 104 -12.64 10.79 13.36
C GLU A 104 -12.31 9.28 13.36
N LEU A 105 -11.06 8.89 13.56
CA LEU A 105 -10.65 7.49 13.57
C LEU A 105 -11.47 6.69 14.60
N ASN A 106 -12.15 5.65 14.12
CA ASN A 106 -13.01 4.81 14.95
C ASN A 106 -13.15 3.41 14.35
N MET A 107 -13.33 2.41 15.22
CA MET A 107 -13.40 1.00 14.83
C MET A 107 -14.68 0.62 14.03
N ARG A 108 -15.73 1.45 14.08
CA ARG A 108 -16.97 1.21 13.32
C ARG A 108 -16.72 1.39 11.83
N GLU A 109 -16.02 2.46 11.47
CA GLU A 109 -15.78 2.87 10.08
C GLU A 109 -14.42 2.37 9.56
N HIS A 110 -13.42 2.26 10.44
CA HIS A 110 -12.05 1.88 10.08
C HIS A 110 -11.78 0.44 10.52
N ILE A 111 -12.27 -0.50 9.72
CA ILE A 111 -12.30 -1.92 10.12
C ILE A 111 -10.91 -2.56 10.29
N TRP A 112 -9.84 -1.90 9.86
CA TRP A 112 -8.46 -2.34 10.09
C TRP A 112 -8.06 -2.29 11.58
N LEU A 113 -8.81 -1.56 12.41
CA LEU A 113 -8.66 -1.57 13.87
C LEU A 113 -9.27 -2.81 14.54
N LYS A 114 -9.98 -3.66 13.79
CA LYS A 114 -10.56 -4.90 14.31
C LYS A 114 -9.48 -5.98 14.45
N ARG A 115 -9.87 -7.15 14.95
CA ARG A 115 -8.93 -8.25 15.26
C ARG A 115 -8.14 -8.77 14.05
N GLY A 116 -8.69 -8.65 12.85
CA GLY A 116 -8.12 -9.13 11.61
C GLY A 116 -8.97 -8.74 10.42
N GLY A 117 -8.55 -9.12 9.22
CA GLY A 117 -9.31 -8.91 7.99
C GLY A 117 -8.40 -8.64 6.79
N HIS A 118 -9.00 -8.47 5.63
CA HIS A 118 -8.26 -8.24 4.39
C HIS A 118 -7.42 -6.94 4.45
N ASN A 119 -7.88 -5.91 5.17
CA ASN A 119 -7.11 -4.67 5.35
C ASN A 119 -5.77 -4.88 6.08
N HIS A 120 -5.65 -5.93 6.91
CA HIS A 120 -4.37 -6.26 7.56
C HIS A 120 -3.37 -6.81 6.54
N LEU A 121 -3.84 -7.57 5.56
CA LEU A 121 -3.03 -8.05 4.43
C LEU A 121 -2.61 -6.88 3.51
N ARG A 122 -3.51 -5.90 3.31
CA ARG A 122 -3.19 -4.67 2.57
C ARG A 122 -2.10 -3.87 3.27
N ILE A 123 -2.19 -3.71 4.59
CA ILE A 123 -1.14 -3.04 5.40
C ILE A 123 0.20 -3.75 5.25
N SER A 124 0.27 -5.08 5.42
CA SER A 124 1.52 -5.83 5.21
C SER A 124 2.12 -5.61 3.82
N ARG A 125 1.27 -5.63 2.77
CA ARG A 125 1.70 -5.39 1.39
C ARG A 125 2.23 -3.98 1.19
N ILE A 126 1.57 -2.96 1.75
CA ILE A 126 2.01 -1.57 1.66
C ILE A 126 3.39 -1.40 2.29
N ILE A 127 3.59 -1.91 3.52
CA ILE A 127 4.88 -1.84 4.22
C ILE A 127 5.99 -2.49 3.37
N ARG A 128 5.75 -3.72 2.91
CA ARG A 128 6.72 -4.48 2.11
C ARG A 128 7.03 -3.78 0.79
N SER A 129 6.02 -3.28 0.10
CA SER A 129 6.18 -2.59 -1.19
C SER A 129 6.98 -1.31 -1.06
N LEU A 130 6.68 -0.46 -0.06
CA LEU A 130 7.43 0.77 0.20
C LEU A 130 8.92 0.47 0.46
N HIS A 131 9.20 -0.55 1.28
CA HIS A 131 10.57 -0.96 1.58
C HIS A 131 11.31 -1.42 0.31
N LEU A 132 10.69 -2.29 -0.50
CA LEU A 132 11.30 -2.82 -1.72
C LEU A 132 11.39 -1.81 -2.87
N CYS A 133 10.58 -0.76 -2.84
CA CYS A 133 10.59 0.36 -3.81
C CYS A 133 11.44 1.53 -3.33
N HIS A 134 12.50 1.26 -2.56
CA HIS A 134 13.51 2.23 -2.13
C HIS A 134 12.97 3.37 -1.26
N GLN A 135 12.01 3.08 -0.37
CA GLN A 135 11.51 4.02 0.64
C GLN A 135 11.50 3.38 2.06
N PRO A 136 12.64 2.87 2.56
CA PRO A 136 12.67 2.11 3.80
C PRO A 136 12.29 2.92 5.05
N GLU A 137 12.61 4.21 5.11
CA GLU A 137 12.23 5.08 6.23
C GLU A 137 10.72 5.30 6.29
N LEU A 138 10.08 5.48 5.13
CA LEU A 138 8.63 5.63 5.03
C LEU A 138 7.91 4.32 5.34
N ALA A 139 8.47 3.18 4.92
CA ALA A 139 7.95 1.86 5.29
C ALA A 139 7.98 1.66 6.81
N ALA A 140 9.09 2.01 7.46
CA ALA A 140 9.25 1.93 8.91
C ALA A 140 8.30 2.88 9.65
N ALA A 141 8.15 4.12 9.16
CA ALA A 141 7.20 5.08 9.71
C ALA A 141 5.76 4.56 9.66
N PHE A 142 5.32 4.02 8.51
CA PHE A 142 3.98 3.46 8.37
C PHE A 142 3.78 2.22 9.25
N GLN A 143 4.77 1.32 9.28
CA GLN A 143 4.76 0.13 10.14
C GLN A 143 4.60 0.51 11.62
N GLN A 144 5.40 1.46 12.11
CA GLN A 144 5.33 1.90 13.50
C GLN A 144 3.95 2.50 13.82
N ALA A 145 3.44 3.37 12.96
CA ALA A 145 2.16 4.04 13.17
C ALA A 145 0.98 3.06 13.25
N VAL A 146 0.89 2.08 12.33
CA VAL A 146 -0.22 1.11 12.35
C VAL A 146 -0.14 0.14 13.52
N ILE A 147 1.06 -0.21 13.99
CA ILE A 147 1.24 -1.02 15.20
C ILE A 147 0.78 -0.23 16.43
N GLU A 148 1.28 1.00 16.59
CA GLU A 148 0.94 1.86 17.73
C GLU A 148 -0.56 2.16 17.79
N ILE A 149 -1.13 2.65 16.68
CA ILE A 149 -2.55 3.00 16.62
C ILE A 149 -3.42 1.76 16.72
N GLY A 150 -3.04 0.65 16.05
CA GLY A 150 -3.79 -0.61 16.09
C GLY A 150 -3.84 -1.26 17.48
N THR A 151 -2.82 -1.03 18.32
CA THR A 151 -2.75 -1.54 19.70
C THR A 151 -3.36 -0.59 20.74
N THR A 152 -3.38 0.71 20.49
CA THR A 152 -3.90 1.72 21.43
C THR A 152 -5.35 2.09 21.19
N GLN A 153 -5.80 2.07 19.93
CA GLN A 153 -7.16 2.45 19.52
C GLN A 153 -7.95 1.29 18.89
N GLY A 154 -7.28 0.15 18.66
CA GLY A 154 -7.83 -1.05 18.06
C GLY A 154 -7.84 -2.26 18.99
N ILE A 155 -8.18 -3.41 18.41
CA ILE A 155 -8.10 -4.74 19.03
C ILE A 155 -7.34 -5.72 18.11
N VAL A 156 -6.34 -5.20 17.38
CA VAL A 156 -5.56 -5.95 16.40
C VAL A 156 -4.91 -7.17 17.05
N SER A 157 -4.99 -8.32 16.40
CA SER A 157 -4.39 -9.56 16.90
C SER A 157 -2.87 -9.54 16.88
N GLU A 158 -2.24 -10.19 17.86
CA GLU A 158 -0.79 -10.41 17.90
C GLU A 158 -0.25 -11.03 16.60
N GLN A 159 -1.01 -11.93 15.98
CA GLN A 159 -0.66 -12.52 14.70
C GLN A 159 -0.53 -11.46 13.59
N SER A 160 -1.45 -10.48 13.53
CA SER A 160 -1.36 -9.40 12.55
C SER A 160 -0.17 -8.49 12.82
N LEU A 161 0.09 -8.18 14.09
CA LEU A 161 1.25 -7.38 14.49
C LEU A 161 2.57 -8.07 14.09
N ALA A 162 2.68 -9.39 14.30
CA ALA A 162 3.85 -10.17 13.89
C ALA A 162 4.07 -10.12 12.37
N TYR A 163 2.99 -10.19 11.57
CA TYR A 163 3.10 -10.02 10.12
C TYR A 163 3.56 -8.62 9.72
N TRP A 164 3.05 -7.56 10.39
CA TRP A 164 3.46 -6.19 10.10
C TRP A 164 4.93 -5.94 10.46
N GLN A 165 5.37 -6.44 11.61
CA GLN A 165 6.78 -6.37 12.04
C GLN A 165 7.72 -7.08 11.07
N ALA A 166 7.31 -8.24 10.55
CA ALA A 166 8.11 -9.02 9.61
C ALA A 166 8.07 -8.50 8.17
N ALA A 167 7.21 -7.53 7.84
CA ALA A 167 6.97 -7.11 6.45
C ALA A 167 8.20 -6.45 5.78
N THR A 168 9.10 -5.88 6.57
CA THR A 168 10.38 -5.28 6.14
C THR A 168 11.54 -6.26 6.18
N ASN A 169 11.33 -7.50 6.62
CA ASN A 169 12.41 -8.48 6.65
C ASN A 169 12.76 -8.92 5.22
N THR A 170 14.07 -8.99 4.96
CA THR A 170 14.70 -9.54 3.75
C THR A 170 14.70 -11.05 3.76
#